data_AF-A0BSF8-F1
#
_entry.id   AF-A0BSF8-F1
#
_cell.length_a   1.000
_cell.length_b   1.000
_cell.length_c   1.000
_cell.angle_alpha   90.00
_cell.angle_beta   90.00
_cell.angle_gamma   90.00
#
_symmetry.space_group_name_H-M   'P 1'
#
loop_
_entity.id
_entity.type
_entity.pdbx_description
1 polymer ?
#
loop_
_entity_poly.entity_id
_entity_poly.type
_entity_poly.pdbx_seq_one_letter_code
_entity_poly.pdbx_strand_id
1 'polypeptide(L)'
;MLKKEPNRQIDLTLVLNATKQKIKLSVGIHTTLKEVANLLAEELTLDVFRTRISFQETYKTMKLDESKTLKQLGITIDNQQLFANVETIQTKTIGRVTLAKTFQKPIERFRVTDLDLVPFHPGQIQPFEVEGLTLEAVCINSKCINFQREIVFPIGFGTFSFQRIMRDVKCDMCPYRALGINPSVLVRELLFRDCKWTISGLKKGGNGVFDQCLNRWVKVKGRDSLAFPQIVGQDKWKEVWIEIKPIGVGTQKHPFLIQPDCLDDFYYSYF
;
A
#
# COMPACT_ATOMS: atom_id res chain seq x y z
N MET A 1 50.44 14.43 10.90
CA MET A 1 49.08 14.45 11.48
C MET A 1 48.37 15.71 11.02
N LEU A 2 47.36 15.58 10.15
CA LEU A 2 46.54 16.74 9.74
C LEU A 2 45.71 17.19 10.95
N LYS A 3 45.91 18.42 11.42
CA LYS A 3 45.06 19.02 12.46
C LYS A 3 43.62 19.04 11.90
N LYS A 4 42.69 18.32 12.55
CA LYS A 4 41.26 18.41 12.21
C LYS A 4 40.82 19.85 12.48
N GLU A 5 40.40 20.55 11.42
CA GLU A 5 39.81 21.88 11.57
C GLU A 5 38.53 21.79 12.41
N PRO A 6 38.28 22.78 13.29
CA PRO A 6 37.04 22.83 14.05
C PRO A 6 35.84 22.97 13.11
N ASN A 7 34.77 22.22 13.37
CA ASN A 7 33.53 22.25 12.58
C ASN A 7 32.79 23.58 12.84
N ARG A 8 33.19 24.63 12.11
CA ARG A 8 32.55 25.94 12.14
C ARG A 8 31.09 25.81 11.69
N GLN A 9 30.17 26.40 12.45
CA GLN A 9 28.78 26.56 12.03
C GLN A 9 28.66 27.70 11.03
N ILE A 10 27.77 27.51 10.06
CA ILE A 10 27.40 28.49 9.05
C ILE A 10 25.88 28.59 8.94
N ASP A 11 25.39 29.81 8.74
CA ASP A 11 23.96 30.05 8.54
C ASP A 11 23.65 30.00 7.04
N LEU A 12 22.77 29.09 6.63
CA LEU A 12 22.30 28.96 5.24
C LEU A 12 20.93 29.59 5.07
N THR A 13 20.74 30.31 3.96
CA THR A 13 19.40 30.77 3.54
C THR A 13 18.92 29.93 2.36
N LEU A 14 17.92 29.08 2.60
CA LEU A 14 17.32 28.20 1.61
C LEU A 14 16.08 28.86 1.02
N VAL A 15 16.05 29.04 -0.30
CA VAL A 15 14.95 29.67 -1.02
C VAL A 15 14.18 28.59 -1.79
N LEU A 16 12.93 28.36 -1.44
CA LEU A 16 12.09 27.39 -2.16
C LEU A 16 11.74 27.93 -3.55
N ASN A 17 12.05 27.19 -4.60
CA ASN A 17 11.87 27.67 -5.96
C ASN A 17 10.40 27.87 -6.36
N ALA A 18 9.49 27.06 -5.82
CA ALA A 18 8.06 27.12 -6.09
C ALA A 18 7.39 28.32 -5.40
N THR A 19 7.54 28.42 -4.07
CA THR A 19 6.83 29.41 -3.23
C THR A 19 7.61 30.70 -3.02
N LYS A 20 8.91 30.72 -3.35
CA LYS A 20 9.86 31.79 -3.01
C LYS A 20 10.03 32.05 -1.51
N GLN A 21 9.51 31.14 -0.67
CA GLN A 21 9.71 31.19 0.78
C GLN A 21 11.19 31.02 1.12
N LYS A 22 11.66 31.78 2.11
CA LYS A 22 13.04 31.73 2.61
C LYS A 22 13.06 31.07 3.98
N ILE A 23 13.90 30.07 4.15
CA ILE A 23 14.10 29.31 5.38
C ILE A 23 15.56 29.43 5.76
N LYS A 24 15.85 29.67 7.05
CA LYS A 24 17.21 29.77 7.55
C LYS A 24 17.53 28.54 8.37
N LEU A 25 18.65 27.88 8.07
CA LEU A 25 19.16 26.74 8.83
C LEU A 25 20.60 27.02 9.26
N SER A 26 20.93 26.72 10.51
CA SER A 26 22.30 26.79 11.03
C SER A 26 22.90 25.39 11.06
N VAL A 27 23.96 25.16 10.30
CA VAL A 27 24.56 23.83 10.09
C VAL A 27 26.09 23.88 10.12
N GLY A 28 26.74 22.73 10.34
CA GLY A 28 28.21 22.67 10.29
C GLY A 28 28.73 22.74 8.86
N ILE A 29 29.90 23.34 8.65
CA ILE A 29 30.53 23.43 7.32
C ILE A 29 30.86 22.06 6.69
N HIS A 30 30.97 21.02 7.53
CA HIS A 30 31.19 19.64 7.10
C HIS A 30 29.90 18.83 6.94
N THR A 31 28.73 19.42 7.16
CA THR A 31 27.43 18.79 6.89
C THR A 31 27.27 18.52 5.40
N THR A 32 26.71 17.37 5.04
CA THR A 32 26.44 17.01 3.64
C THR A 32 25.18 17.70 3.13
N LEU A 33 25.09 17.95 1.82
CA LEU A 33 23.84 18.49 1.26
C LEU A 33 22.64 17.57 1.49
N LYS A 34 22.85 16.25 1.55
CA LYS A 34 21.79 15.30 1.87
C LYS A 34 21.24 15.50 3.29
N GLU A 35 22.10 15.77 4.26
CA GLU A 35 21.68 16.10 5.62
C GLU A 35 20.91 17.43 5.66
N VAL A 36 21.38 18.45 4.92
CA VAL A 36 20.66 19.73 4.79
C VAL A 36 19.29 19.53 4.14
N ALA A 37 19.16 18.64 3.15
CA ALA A 37 17.88 18.27 2.57
C ALA A 37 16.95 17.63 3.61
N ASN A 38 17.44 16.71 4.43
CA ASN A 38 16.63 16.06 5.45
C ASN A 38 16.14 17.08 6.50
N LEU A 39 17.02 17.97 6.97
CA LEU A 39 16.65 19.05 7.90
C LEU A 39 15.61 20.00 7.29
N LEU A 40 15.75 20.35 6.01
CA LEU A 40 14.76 21.18 5.32
C LEU A 40 13.41 20.45 5.18
N ALA A 41 13.42 19.13 4.93
CA ALA A 41 12.19 18.34 4.87
C ALA A 41 11.48 18.30 6.23
N GLU A 42 12.22 18.11 7.32
CA GLU A 42 11.69 18.15 8.69
C GLU A 42 11.08 19.51 9.04
N GLU A 43 11.77 20.60 8.72
CA GLU A 43 11.28 21.98 8.94
C GLU A 43 9.99 22.27 8.16
N LEU A 44 9.85 21.65 6.98
CA LEU A 44 8.65 21.76 6.14
C LEU A 44 7.57 20.73 6.49
N THR A 45 7.76 19.91 7.52
CA THR A 45 6.86 18.80 7.89
C THR A 45 6.61 17.80 6.76
N LEU A 46 7.61 17.57 5.91
CA LEU A 46 7.58 16.65 4.78
C LEU A 46 8.20 15.30 5.12
N ASP A 47 7.69 14.22 4.54
CA ASP A 47 8.26 12.87 4.69
C ASP A 47 9.63 12.79 3.99
N VAL A 48 10.70 12.63 4.80
CA VAL A 48 12.10 12.54 4.36
C VAL A 48 12.35 11.38 3.40
N PHE A 49 11.55 10.32 3.44
CA PHE A 49 11.70 9.15 2.58
C PHE A 49 11.01 9.30 1.21
N ARG A 50 10.03 10.18 1.11
CA ARG A 50 9.24 10.41 -0.12
C ARG A 50 9.60 11.72 -0.83
N THR A 51 10.25 12.62 -0.11
CA THR A 51 10.61 13.93 -0.61
C THR A 51 12.06 13.92 -1.10
N ARG A 52 12.27 14.27 -2.36
CA ARG A 52 13.60 14.54 -2.88
C ARG A 52 13.82 16.04 -2.97
N ILE A 53 14.77 16.55 -2.22
CA ILE A 53 15.16 17.96 -2.27
C ILE A 53 16.49 18.06 -3.01
N SER A 54 16.52 18.87 -4.06
CA SER A 54 17.75 19.18 -4.78
C SER A 54 18.07 20.67 -4.67
N PHE A 55 19.36 20.98 -4.58
CA PHE A 55 19.84 22.35 -4.41
C PHE A 55 20.53 22.87 -5.67
N GLN A 56 20.44 24.16 -5.90
CA GLN A 56 21.18 24.89 -6.94
C GLN A 56 21.64 26.25 -6.38
N GLU A 57 22.76 26.76 -6.88
CA GLU A 57 23.24 28.09 -6.51
C GLU A 57 22.51 29.20 -7.28
N THR A 58 22.51 30.41 -6.72
CA THR A 58 22.09 31.61 -7.45
C THR A 58 22.86 31.69 -8.77
N TYR A 59 22.14 31.73 -9.90
CA TYR A 59 22.69 31.82 -11.26
C TYR A 59 23.27 30.53 -11.87
N LYS A 60 23.23 29.38 -11.19
CA LYS A 60 23.58 28.09 -11.78
C LYS A 60 22.33 27.23 -11.99
N THR A 61 22.17 26.69 -13.20
CA THR A 61 21.10 25.74 -13.54
C THR A 61 21.45 24.30 -13.13
N MET A 62 22.72 24.02 -12.88
CA MET A 62 23.16 22.68 -12.48
C MET A 62 22.82 22.40 -11.02
N LYS A 63 22.23 21.21 -10.78
CA LYS A 63 21.99 20.68 -9.44
C LYS A 63 23.33 20.41 -8.76
N LEU A 64 23.43 20.80 -7.49
CA LEU A 64 24.57 20.46 -6.64
C LEU A 64 24.53 18.98 -6.28
N ASP A 65 25.71 18.40 -6.08
CA ASP A 65 25.87 17.00 -5.71
C ASP A 65 25.51 16.77 -4.24
N GLU A 66 24.45 15.98 -3.99
CA GLU A 66 23.90 15.69 -2.66
C GLU A 66 24.90 14.98 -1.73
N SER A 67 25.90 14.28 -2.30
CA SER A 67 26.91 13.52 -1.54
C SER A 67 28.04 14.38 -0.98
N LYS A 68 28.18 15.62 -1.46
CA LYS A 68 29.26 16.53 -1.06
C LYS A 68 28.90 17.35 0.16
N THR A 69 29.92 17.67 0.94
CA THR A 69 29.82 18.60 2.07
C THR A 69 29.72 20.05 1.59
N LEU A 70 29.17 20.93 2.41
CA LEU A 70 29.09 22.38 2.11
C LEU A 70 30.48 22.95 1.77
N LYS A 71 31.51 22.55 2.54
CA LYS A 71 32.91 22.90 2.25
C LYS A 71 33.37 22.48 0.85
N GLN A 72 33.08 21.25 0.43
CA GLN A 72 33.49 20.72 -0.89
C GLN A 72 32.76 21.40 -2.05
N LEU A 73 31.60 21.97 -1.79
CA LEU A 73 30.82 22.74 -2.75
C LEU A 73 31.20 24.22 -2.77
N GLY A 74 32.14 24.66 -1.92
CA GLY A 74 32.55 26.05 -1.81
C GLY A 74 31.55 26.92 -1.03
N ILE A 75 30.56 26.32 -0.37
CA ILE A 75 29.57 27.01 0.45
C ILE A 75 30.18 27.24 1.83
N THR A 76 30.83 28.39 1.96
CA THR A 76 31.63 28.73 3.15
C THR A 76 31.26 30.09 3.76
N ILE A 77 30.39 30.83 3.08
CA ILE A 77 29.98 32.20 3.44
C ILE A 77 28.67 32.13 4.24
N ASP A 78 28.62 32.83 5.37
CA ASP A 78 27.40 32.98 6.17
C ASP A 78 26.30 33.70 5.38
N ASN A 79 25.07 33.22 5.53
CA ASN A 79 23.87 33.63 4.80
C ASN A 79 23.92 33.43 3.29
N GLN A 80 24.78 32.53 2.78
CA GLN A 80 24.76 32.15 1.37
C GLN A 80 23.39 31.57 0.99
N GLN A 81 22.88 32.00 -0.16
CA GLN A 81 21.58 31.57 -0.67
C GLN A 81 21.71 30.33 -1.54
N LEU A 82 20.93 29.30 -1.21
CA LEU A 82 20.74 28.12 -2.05
C LEU A 82 19.28 28.02 -2.43
N PHE A 83 19.01 27.68 -3.67
CA PHE A 83 17.65 27.45 -4.14
C PHE A 83 17.33 25.97 -4.04
N ALA A 84 16.25 25.66 -3.32
CA ALA A 84 15.79 24.30 -3.12
C ALA A 84 14.61 24.01 -4.06
N ASN A 85 14.74 22.91 -4.80
CA ASN A 85 13.67 22.29 -5.58
C ASN A 85 13.17 21.08 -4.80
N VAL A 86 11.90 21.13 -4.37
CA VAL A 86 11.23 20.04 -3.68
C VAL A 86 10.49 19.20 -4.72
N GLU A 87 10.98 17.99 -4.98
CA GLU A 87 10.36 16.99 -5.84
C GLU A 87 9.76 15.90 -4.94
N THR A 88 8.46 15.94 -4.70
CA THR A 88 7.77 14.84 -4.03
C THR A 88 7.64 13.68 -5.02
N ILE A 89 8.20 12.53 -4.68
CA ILE A 89 8.04 11.32 -5.50
C ILE A 89 6.59 10.87 -5.33
N GLN A 90 5.71 11.35 -6.21
CA GLN A 90 4.41 10.72 -6.41
C GLN A 90 4.69 9.34 -6.99
N THR A 91 4.55 8.28 -6.18
CA THR A 91 4.38 6.94 -6.72
C THR A 91 3.14 6.98 -7.60
N LYS A 92 3.33 7.13 -8.92
CA LYS A 92 2.27 6.99 -9.90
C LYS A 92 1.57 5.66 -9.62
N THR A 93 0.31 5.74 -9.21
CA THR A 93 -0.65 4.67 -9.40
C THR A 93 -0.69 4.38 -10.90
N ILE A 94 -0.07 3.28 -11.32
CA ILE A 94 -0.38 2.64 -12.60
C ILE A 94 -1.80 2.10 -12.43
N GLY A 95 -2.79 2.83 -12.93
CA GLY A 95 -4.18 2.42 -12.79
C GLY A 95 -5.17 3.41 -13.36
N ARG A 96 -5.26 3.48 -14.69
CA ARG A 96 -6.50 3.50 -15.49
C ARG A 96 -6.19 3.87 -16.94
N VAL A 97 -6.06 2.85 -17.78
CA VAL A 97 -6.52 2.96 -19.17
C VAL A 97 -8.04 2.75 -19.09
N THR A 98 -8.79 3.83 -19.23
CA THR A 98 -10.20 3.73 -19.62
C THR A 98 -10.32 4.53 -20.91
N LEU A 99 -10.59 3.79 -21.98
CA LEU A 99 -10.99 4.31 -23.28
C LEU A 99 -12.13 5.32 -23.10
N ALA A 100 -11.83 6.59 -23.33
CA ALA A 100 -12.79 7.54 -23.86
C ALA A 100 -12.04 8.45 -24.82
N LYS A 101 -12.40 8.35 -26.11
CA LYS A 101 -12.01 9.29 -27.15
C LYS A 101 -12.34 10.71 -26.67
N THR A 102 -11.39 11.64 -26.76
CA THR A 102 -11.44 12.94 -27.48
C THR A 102 -10.43 13.91 -26.83
N PHE A 103 -9.76 14.69 -27.67
CA PHE A 103 -8.87 15.83 -27.42
C PHE A 103 -7.35 15.55 -27.31
N GLN A 104 -6.71 15.78 -28.45
CA GLN A 104 -5.34 16.28 -28.58
C GLN A 104 -5.18 17.60 -27.80
N LYS A 105 -4.15 17.70 -26.96
CA LYS A 105 -3.31 18.91 -26.77
C LYS A 105 -2.02 18.50 -26.05
N PRO A 106 -0.86 19.09 -26.40
CA PRO A 106 0.41 18.79 -25.76
C PRO A 106 0.37 19.22 -24.28
N ILE A 107 0.91 18.36 -23.42
CA ILE A 107 0.95 18.57 -21.97
C ILE A 107 1.85 19.78 -21.67
N GLU A 108 1.23 20.93 -21.43
CA GLU A 108 1.89 22.07 -20.80
C GLU A 108 2.23 21.72 -19.35
N ARG A 109 3.40 22.18 -18.93
CA ARG A 109 4.00 21.98 -17.62
C ARG A 109 3.00 22.41 -16.52
N PHE A 110 2.44 21.44 -15.80
CA PHE A 110 1.62 21.71 -14.63
C PHE A 110 2.45 22.47 -13.60
N ARG A 111 2.10 23.74 -13.39
CA ARG A 111 2.55 24.52 -12.24
C ARG A 111 1.75 24.04 -11.03
N VAL A 112 2.47 23.51 -10.05
CA VAL A 112 2.03 23.24 -8.68
C VAL A 112 1.30 24.50 -8.17
N THR A 113 0.05 24.33 -7.74
CA THR A 113 -0.76 25.42 -7.15
C THR A 113 -0.96 25.12 -5.67
N ASP A 114 -1.35 26.11 -4.88
CA ASP A 114 -1.41 26.09 -3.40
C ASP A 114 -2.28 24.98 -2.77
N LEU A 115 -2.92 24.10 -3.56
CA LEU A 115 -3.45 22.82 -3.09
C LEU A 115 -2.35 21.80 -2.69
N ASP A 116 -1.11 21.98 -3.16
CA ASP A 116 0.00 21.08 -2.89
C ASP A 116 0.70 21.35 -1.54
N LEU A 117 0.24 22.36 -0.78
CA LEU A 117 0.74 22.72 0.56
C LEU A 117 -0.20 22.31 1.69
N VAL A 118 -1.26 21.55 1.41
CA VAL A 118 -2.07 20.97 2.49
C VAL A 118 -1.19 19.95 3.22
N PRO A 119 -0.92 20.11 4.53
CA PRO A 119 -0.20 19.11 5.29
C PRO A 119 -0.92 17.78 5.07
N PHE A 120 -0.18 16.82 4.52
CA PHE A 120 -0.64 15.46 4.31
C PHE A 120 -1.02 14.92 5.67
N HIS A 121 -2.29 15.10 6.02
CA HIS A 121 -2.95 14.16 6.89
C HIS A 121 -2.79 12.88 6.10
N PRO A 122 -2.16 11.83 6.66
CA PRO A 122 -2.42 10.50 6.15
C PRO A 122 -3.93 10.35 6.37
N GLY A 123 -4.71 10.76 5.37
CA GLY A 123 -6.03 10.23 5.17
C GLY A 123 -5.75 8.76 5.27
N GLN A 124 -6.23 8.16 6.37
CA GLN A 124 -6.26 6.73 6.54
C GLN A 124 -6.53 6.22 5.14
N ILE A 125 -5.58 5.49 4.55
CA ILE A 125 -5.82 4.84 3.28
C ILE A 125 -6.99 3.94 3.65
N GLN A 126 -8.22 4.42 3.43
CA GLN A 126 -9.38 3.64 3.74
C GLN A 126 -9.17 2.45 2.83
N PRO A 127 -8.98 1.25 3.39
CA PRO A 127 -8.82 0.07 2.57
C PRO A 127 -9.99 0.13 1.59
N PHE A 128 -9.70 -0.03 0.30
CA PHE A 128 -10.71 0.04 -0.74
C PHE A 128 -11.62 -1.18 -0.53
N GLU A 129 -12.55 -1.06 0.41
CA GLU A 129 -13.45 -2.11 0.81
C GLU A 129 -14.54 -2.19 -0.26
N VAL A 130 -14.52 -3.30 -0.98
CA VAL A 130 -15.56 -3.63 -1.96
C VAL A 130 -16.61 -4.52 -1.31
N GLU A 131 -17.84 -4.44 -1.79
CA GLU A 131 -18.86 -5.43 -1.44
C GLU A 131 -18.42 -6.83 -1.93
N GLY A 132 -18.71 -7.88 -1.15
CA GLY A 132 -18.27 -9.24 -1.41
C GLY A 132 -17.04 -9.63 -0.58
N LEU A 133 -16.05 -10.28 -1.21
CA LEU A 133 -14.80 -10.70 -0.55
C LEU A 133 -13.67 -9.71 -0.72
N THR A 134 -12.96 -9.48 0.37
CA THR A 134 -11.68 -8.79 0.39
C THR A 134 -10.67 -9.62 1.18
N LEU A 135 -9.43 -9.71 0.71
CA LEU A 135 -8.36 -10.38 1.47
C LEU A 135 -7.44 -9.34 2.08
N GLU A 136 -7.15 -9.49 3.37
CA GLU A 136 -6.07 -8.77 4.03
C GLU A 136 -4.86 -9.69 4.11
N ALA A 137 -3.73 -9.23 3.58
CA ALA A 137 -2.51 -10.00 3.52
C ALA A 137 -1.28 -9.14 3.82
N VAL A 138 -0.16 -9.79 4.11
CA VAL A 138 1.11 -9.13 4.41
C VAL A 138 2.21 -9.67 3.49
N CYS A 139 3.02 -8.77 2.94
CA CYS A 139 4.18 -9.20 2.16
C CYS A 139 5.28 -9.76 3.07
N ILE A 140 5.72 -10.98 2.80
CA ILE A 140 6.78 -11.67 3.55
C ILE A 140 8.18 -11.51 2.92
N ASN A 141 8.29 -10.87 1.75
CA ASN A 141 9.57 -10.67 1.09
C ASN A 141 10.31 -9.48 1.69
N SER A 142 11.40 -9.74 2.42
CA SER A 142 12.23 -8.72 3.08
C SER A 142 12.83 -7.66 2.14
N LYS A 143 12.95 -7.97 0.85
CA LYS A 143 13.47 -7.04 -0.16
C LYS A 143 12.36 -6.20 -0.83
N CYS A 144 11.09 -6.44 -0.50
CA CYS A 144 9.97 -5.69 -1.06
C CYS A 144 9.75 -4.39 -0.29
N ILE A 145 9.40 -3.31 -0.99
CA ILE A 145 9.01 -2.02 -0.37
C ILE A 145 7.77 -2.16 0.54
N ASN A 146 6.95 -3.18 0.31
CA ASN A 146 5.78 -3.51 1.13
C ASN A 146 6.07 -4.60 2.18
N PHE A 147 7.33 -4.93 2.46
CA PHE A 147 7.67 -5.92 3.49
C PHE A 147 6.98 -5.60 4.82
N GLN A 148 6.29 -6.59 5.39
CA GLN A 148 5.49 -6.47 6.61
C GLN A 148 4.37 -5.41 6.57
N ARG A 149 4.11 -4.80 5.42
CA ARG A 149 2.97 -3.89 5.22
C ARG A 149 1.74 -4.67 4.82
N GLU A 150 0.60 -4.17 5.25
CA GLU A 150 -0.71 -4.69 4.88
C GLU A 150 -1.04 -4.37 3.43
N ILE A 151 -1.56 -5.36 2.73
CA ILE A 151 -1.97 -5.31 1.34
C ILE A 151 -3.39 -5.87 1.28
N VAL A 152 -4.28 -5.10 0.66
CA VAL A 152 -5.68 -5.45 0.52
C VAL A 152 -5.95 -5.89 -0.91
N PHE A 153 -6.55 -7.06 -1.08
CA PHE A 153 -6.96 -7.60 -2.39
C PHE A 153 -8.49 -7.60 -2.47
N PRO A 154 -9.10 -6.60 -3.16
CA PRO A 154 -10.54 -6.56 -3.37
C PRO A 154 -10.94 -7.59 -4.44
N ILE A 155 -11.62 -8.67 -4.04
CA ILE A 155 -12.04 -9.74 -4.95
C ILE A 155 -13.49 -9.54 -5.42
N GLY A 156 -14.40 -9.24 -4.50
CA GLY A 156 -15.81 -9.02 -4.78
C GLY A 156 -16.67 -10.29 -4.74
N PHE A 157 -17.72 -10.33 -5.55
CA PHE A 157 -18.69 -11.44 -5.62
C PHE A 157 -18.24 -12.52 -6.60
N GLY A 158 -18.64 -13.78 -6.36
CA GLY A 158 -18.33 -14.90 -7.25
C GLY A 158 -18.11 -16.21 -6.51
N THR A 159 -17.55 -17.18 -7.22
CA THR A 159 -17.12 -18.47 -6.67
C THR A 159 -15.62 -18.61 -6.85
N PHE A 160 -14.90 -18.85 -5.76
CA PHE A 160 -13.45 -18.83 -5.74
C PHE A 160 -12.90 -20.10 -5.10
N SER A 161 -11.94 -20.76 -5.75
CA SER A 161 -11.17 -21.83 -5.10
C SER A 161 -10.21 -21.21 -4.08
N PHE A 162 -10.30 -21.65 -2.83
CA PHE A 162 -9.41 -21.21 -1.77
C PHE A 162 -7.94 -21.51 -2.10
N GLN A 163 -7.64 -22.72 -2.58
CA GLN A 163 -6.29 -23.13 -2.96
C GLN A 163 -5.73 -22.24 -4.07
N ARG A 164 -6.59 -21.85 -5.01
CA ARG A 164 -6.21 -20.94 -6.11
C ARG A 164 -5.95 -19.53 -5.61
N ILE A 165 -6.83 -19.00 -4.75
CA ILE A 165 -6.61 -17.70 -4.10
C ILE A 165 -5.25 -17.67 -3.40
N MET A 166 -4.97 -18.67 -2.54
CA MET A 166 -3.72 -18.71 -1.77
C MET A 166 -2.47 -18.82 -2.64
N ARG A 167 -2.59 -19.37 -3.86
CA ARG A 167 -1.49 -19.50 -4.82
C ARG A 167 -1.29 -18.25 -5.68
N ASP A 168 -2.39 -17.63 -6.10
CA ASP A 168 -2.40 -16.59 -7.11
C ASP A 168 -2.25 -15.19 -6.49
N VAL A 169 -2.59 -15.01 -5.21
CA VAL A 169 -2.43 -13.74 -4.50
C VAL A 169 -0.96 -13.48 -4.22
N LYS A 170 -0.41 -12.44 -4.84
CA LYS A 170 1.00 -12.07 -4.77
C LYS A 170 1.15 -10.56 -4.64
N CYS A 171 2.24 -10.12 -4.02
CA CYS A 171 2.51 -8.69 -3.87
C CYS A 171 2.88 -8.09 -5.22
N ASP A 172 2.19 -7.02 -5.61
CA ASP A 172 2.42 -6.37 -6.90
C ASP A 172 3.75 -5.60 -6.97
N MET A 173 4.30 -5.24 -5.80
CA MET A 173 5.48 -4.39 -5.63
C MET A 173 6.76 -5.17 -5.28
N CYS A 174 6.73 -6.50 -5.38
CA CYS A 174 7.92 -7.32 -5.16
C CYS A 174 8.96 -7.10 -6.29
N PRO A 175 10.24 -6.87 -5.97
CA PRO A 175 11.26 -6.48 -6.95
C PRO A 175 11.53 -7.55 -8.02
N TYR A 176 11.28 -8.82 -7.71
CA TYR A 176 11.55 -9.94 -8.60
C TYR A 176 10.32 -10.39 -9.41
N ARG A 177 9.20 -9.66 -9.34
CA ARG A 177 7.98 -9.98 -10.09
C ARG A 177 8.21 -10.05 -11.60
N ALA A 178 8.99 -9.11 -12.14
CA ALA A 178 9.31 -9.07 -13.57
C ALA A 178 10.09 -10.30 -14.06
N LEU A 179 10.75 -11.02 -13.14
CA LEU A 179 11.50 -12.24 -13.42
C LEU A 179 10.66 -13.52 -13.17
N GLY A 180 9.35 -13.38 -12.93
CA GLY A 180 8.47 -14.50 -12.58
C GLY A 180 8.65 -15.02 -11.14
N ILE A 181 9.65 -14.52 -10.41
CA ILE A 181 9.92 -14.86 -9.01
C ILE A 181 9.12 -13.91 -8.13
N ASN A 182 7.80 -14.10 -8.08
CA ASN A 182 6.95 -13.31 -7.18
C ASN A 182 6.55 -14.17 -5.97
N PRO A 183 7.14 -13.93 -4.79
CA PRO A 183 6.80 -14.69 -3.60
C PRO A 183 5.35 -14.42 -3.19
N SER A 184 4.69 -15.46 -2.69
CA SER A 184 3.33 -15.39 -2.14
C SER A 184 3.29 -14.40 -0.98
N VAL A 185 2.16 -13.72 -0.81
CA VAL A 185 1.88 -12.98 0.42
C VAL A 185 1.34 -13.93 1.48
N LEU A 186 1.43 -13.54 2.75
CA LEU A 186 0.76 -14.22 3.84
C LEU A 186 -0.64 -13.62 4.00
N VAL A 187 -1.69 -14.35 3.59
CA VAL A 187 -3.08 -13.94 3.85
C VAL A 187 -3.36 -14.09 5.34
N ARG A 188 -3.80 -13.00 5.98
CA ARG A 188 -4.14 -12.96 7.40
C ARG A 188 -5.62 -13.19 7.61
N GLU A 189 -6.45 -12.46 6.87
CA GLU A 189 -7.89 -12.46 7.06
C GLU A 189 -8.64 -12.43 5.73
N LEU A 190 -9.82 -13.06 5.72
CA LEU A 190 -10.81 -12.94 4.66
C LEU A 190 -11.97 -12.13 5.20
N LEU A 191 -12.27 -11.02 4.54
CA LEU A 191 -13.31 -10.10 4.93
C LEU A 191 -14.49 -10.24 3.99
N PHE A 192 -15.68 -10.33 4.57
CA PHE A 192 -16.94 -10.33 3.85
C PHE A 192 -17.67 -9.04 4.15
N ARG A 193 -18.13 -8.35 3.09
CA ARG A 193 -18.88 -7.11 3.22
C ARG A 193 -20.18 -7.13 2.44
N ASP A 194 -21.28 -6.80 3.11
CA ASP A 194 -22.61 -6.61 2.51
C ASP A 194 -23.03 -7.73 1.53
N CYS A 195 -22.73 -8.98 1.91
CA CYS A 195 -22.90 -10.15 1.06
C CYS A 195 -23.50 -11.34 1.81
N LYS A 196 -23.92 -12.36 1.05
CA LYS A 196 -24.14 -13.71 1.58
C LYS A 196 -23.05 -14.62 1.04
N TRP A 197 -22.47 -15.44 1.90
CA TRP A 197 -21.41 -16.36 1.52
C TRP A 197 -21.63 -17.76 2.06
N THR A 198 -21.02 -18.74 1.43
CA THR A 198 -20.94 -20.13 1.92
C THR A 198 -19.63 -20.76 1.47
N ILE A 199 -19.28 -21.88 2.10
CA ILE A 199 -18.18 -22.74 1.70
C ILE A 199 -18.75 -24.04 1.15
N SER A 200 -18.30 -24.44 -0.03
CA SER A 200 -18.56 -25.74 -0.63
C SER A 200 -17.25 -26.44 -0.92
N GLY A 201 -17.24 -27.77 -1.02
CA GLY A 201 -15.98 -28.48 -1.16
C GLY A 201 -16.10 -29.99 -1.12
N LEU A 202 -14.95 -30.65 -1.26
CA LEU A 202 -14.80 -32.06 -0.97
C LEU A 202 -14.22 -32.22 0.44
N LYS A 203 -15.04 -32.68 1.38
CA LYS A 203 -14.65 -32.89 2.79
C LYS A 203 -14.50 -34.37 3.06
N LYS A 204 -13.48 -34.76 3.83
CA LYS A 204 -13.31 -36.15 4.25
C LYS A 204 -14.34 -36.47 5.35
N GLY A 205 -15.28 -37.36 5.05
CA GLY A 205 -16.26 -37.89 6.01
C GLY A 205 -15.64 -38.82 7.04
N GLY A 206 -16.44 -39.24 8.04
CA GLY A 206 -16.00 -40.15 9.10
C GLY A 206 -15.57 -41.54 8.61
N ASN A 207 -16.11 -41.98 7.48
CA ASN A 207 -15.73 -43.21 6.77
C ASN A 207 -14.41 -43.10 5.99
N GLY A 208 -13.80 -41.90 5.95
CA GLY A 208 -12.58 -41.62 5.22
C GLY A 208 -12.74 -41.39 3.71
N VAL A 209 -13.97 -41.40 3.20
CA VAL A 209 -14.31 -41.04 1.81
C VAL A 209 -14.47 -39.51 1.71
N PHE A 210 -14.19 -38.95 0.54
CA PHE A 210 -14.42 -37.53 0.29
C PHE A 210 -15.79 -37.34 -0.33
N ASP A 211 -16.64 -36.59 0.37
CA ASP A 211 -17.98 -36.27 -0.07
C ASP A 211 -18.11 -34.77 -0.33
N GLN A 212 -19.02 -34.43 -1.23
CA GLN A 212 -19.30 -33.03 -1.54
C GLN A 212 -20.17 -32.43 -0.44
N CYS A 213 -19.60 -31.48 0.32
CA CYS A 213 -20.31 -30.76 1.36
C CYS A 213 -20.54 -29.31 0.95
N LEU A 214 -21.67 -28.77 1.40
CA LEU A 214 -22.05 -27.37 1.28
C LEU A 214 -22.47 -26.87 2.66
N ASN A 215 -21.78 -25.86 3.16
CA ASN A 215 -22.13 -25.23 4.42
C ASN A 215 -23.37 -24.33 4.27
N ARG A 216 -23.94 -23.95 5.41
CA ARG A 216 -25.03 -22.99 5.46
C ARG A 216 -24.57 -21.64 4.93
N TRP A 217 -25.44 -20.98 4.17
CA TRP A 217 -25.25 -19.59 3.77
C TRP A 217 -25.27 -18.67 4.99
N VAL A 218 -24.20 -17.89 5.16
CA VAL A 218 -24.06 -16.83 6.14
C VAL A 218 -24.37 -15.50 5.47
N LYS A 219 -25.18 -14.66 6.11
CA LYS A 219 -25.54 -13.33 5.62
C LYS A 219 -24.84 -12.27 6.46
N VAL A 220 -24.04 -11.43 5.82
CA VAL A 220 -23.23 -10.39 6.44
C VAL A 220 -23.77 -9.03 6.04
N LYS A 221 -24.26 -8.24 7.01
CA LYS A 221 -24.57 -6.82 6.83
C LYS A 221 -23.46 -6.00 7.49
N GLY A 222 -22.81 -5.09 6.78
CA GLY A 222 -21.56 -4.50 7.25
C GLY A 222 -20.38 -5.41 6.96
N ARG A 223 -19.49 -5.65 7.94
CA ARG A 223 -18.22 -6.39 7.79
C ARG A 223 -18.17 -7.62 8.70
N ASP A 224 -17.66 -8.74 8.20
CA ASP A 224 -17.36 -9.98 8.95
C ASP A 224 -15.96 -10.49 8.58
N SER A 225 -15.14 -10.84 9.59
CA SER A 225 -13.76 -11.33 9.44
C SER A 225 -13.46 -12.64 10.18
N LEU A 226 -14.39 -13.12 11.02
CA LEU A 226 -14.08 -14.09 12.08
C LEU A 226 -14.28 -15.56 11.67
N ALA A 227 -15.16 -15.84 10.71
CA ALA A 227 -15.63 -17.21 10.47
C ALA A 227 -14.67 -18.08 9.64
N PHE A 228 -13.87 -17.52 8.73
CA PHE A 228 -13.23 -18.32 7.67
C PHE A 228 -12.04 -19.18 8.12
N PRO A 229 -11.03 -18.65 8.85
CA PRO A 229 -9.88 -19.46 9.29
C PRO A 229 -10.29 -20.62 10.19
N GLN A 230 -11.36 -20.43 10.97
CA GLN A 230 -11.93 -21.47 11.84
C GLN A 230 -12.52 -22.61 11.00
N ILE A 231 -13.28 -22.30 9.94
CA ILE A 231 -13.94 -23.33 9.11
C ILE A 231 -12.94 -24.13 8.28
N VAL A 232 -11.90 -23.50 7.73
CA VAL A 232 -10.90 -24.23 6.92
C VAL A 232 -9.89 -24.97 7.80
N GLY A 233 -9.53 -24.42 8.95
CA GLY A 233 -8.55 -25.01 9.86
C GLY A 233 -9.07 -26.23 10.64
N GLN A 234 -10.37 -26.29 10.92
CA GLN A 234 -10.97 -27.39 11.69
C GLN A 234 -11.31 -28.61 10.82
N ASP A 235 -11.53 -28.42 9.52
CA ASP A 235 -12.10 -29.43 8.66
C ASP A 235 -11.11 -30.01 7.64
N LYS A 236 -11.15 -31.33 7.45
CA LYS A 236 -10.29 -32.07 6.50
C LYS A 236 -10.76 -31.93 5.06
N TRP A 237 -10.68 -30.72 4.51
CA TRP A 237 -11.01 -30.45 3.12
C TRP A 237 -9.90 -30.89 2.16
N LYS A 238 -10.29 -31.49 1.03
CA LYS A 238 -9.41 -31.70 -0.14
C LYS A 238 -9.46 -30.50 -1.07
N GLU A 239 -10.68 -30.03 -1.37
CA GLU A 239 -10.96 -28.89 -2.23
C GLU A 239 -11.99 -28.00 -1.55
N VAL A 240 -11.79 -26.68 -1.62
CA VAL A 240 -12.63 -25.68 -0.95
C VAL A 240 -12.94 -24.56 -1.92
N TRP A 241 -14.21 -24.27 -2.08
CA TRP A 241 -14.76 -23.16 -2.83
C TRP A 241 -15.50 -22.22 -1.90
N ILE A 242 -15.28 -20.93 -2.09
CA ILE A 242 -15.95 -19.84 -1.39
C ILE A 242 -16.94 -19.24 -2.37
N GLU A 243 -18.23 -19.32 -2.07
CA GLU A 243 -19.29 -18.76 -2.90
C GLU A 243 -19.87 -17.51 -2.25
N ILE A 244 -20.01 -16.43 -3.01
CA ILE A 244 -20.32 -15.10 -2.49
C ILE A 244 -21.28 -14.39 -3.42
N LYS A 245 -22.40 -13.92 -2.88
CA LYS A 245 -23.51 -13.34 -3.64
C LYS A 245 -24.01 -12.05 -2.96
N PRO A 246 -24.59 -11.09 -3.71
CA PRO A 246 -25.14 -9.87 -3.14
C PRO A 246 -26.39 -10.13 -2.28
N ILE A 247 -26.71 -9.17 -1.39
CA ILE A 247 -27.91 -9.18 -0.55
C ILE A 247 -29.09 -8.48 -1.27
N GLY A 248 -29.85 -9.22 -2.09
CA GLY A 248 -31.13 -8.78 -2.72
C GLY A 248 -31.12 -8.88 -4.26
N VAL A 249 -32.20 -9.09 -5.01
CA VAL A 249 -33.64 -9.39 -4.74
C VAL A 249 -34.04 -10.51 -5.72
N GLY A 250 -34.69 -11.56 -5.24
CA GLY A 250 -35.08 -12.72 -6.07
C GLY A 250 -34.14 -13.90 -5.92
N THR A 251 -34.11 -14.52 -4.73
CA THR A 251 -33.65 -15.91 -4.67
C THR A 251 -34.83 -16.75 -5.15
N GLN A 252 -34.74 -17.28 -6.38
CA GLN A 252 -35.45 -18.52 -6.68
C GLN A 252 -35.19 -19.46 -5.50
N LYS A 253 -36.28 -19.94 -4.90
CA LYS A 253 -36.22 -21.08 -4.00
C LYS A 253 -35.62 -22.21 -4.82
N HIS A 254 -34.31 -22.43 -4.74
CA HIS A 254 -33.78 -23.72 -5.16
C HIS A 254 -34.43 -24.75 -4.24
N PRO A 255 -35.03 -25.82 -4.80
CA PRO A 255 -35.62 -26.86 -3.99
C PRO A 255 -34.54 -27.39 -3.07
N PHE A 256 -34.85 -27.39 -1.78
CA PHE A 256 -34.07 -28.05 -0.75
C PHE A 256 -33.83 -29.50 -1.18
N LEU A 257 -32.64 -29.80 -1.67
CA LEU A 257 -32.01 -31.09 -1.42
C LEU A 257 -31.05 -30.86 -0.28
N ILE A 258 -31.61 -30.90 0.93
CA ILE A 258 -30.84 -31.25 2.11
C ILE A 258 -30.44 -32.70 1.86
N GLN A 259 -29.21 -32.92 1.38
CA GLN A 259 -28.58 -34.22 1.60
C GLN A 259 -28.23 -34.28 3.09
N PRO A 260 -28.58 -35.37 3.78
CA PRO A 260 -28.24 -35.53 5.19
C PRO A 260 -26.72 -35.74 5.30
N ASP A 261 -26.17 -35.23 6.40
CA ASP A 261 -24.87 -35.61 6.98
C ASP A 261 -23.59 -34.84 6.56
N CYS A 262 -23.64 -33.51 6.53
CA CYS A 262 -22.44 -32.68 6.79
C CYS A 262 -22.61 -31.70 7.98
N LEU A 263 -23.67 -31.84 8.79
CA LEU A 263 -23.91 -31.01 9.98
C LEU A 263 -23.45 -31.75 11.24
N ASP A 264 -22.23 -31.46 11.68
CA ASP A 264 -21.97 -31.47 13.12
C ASP A 264 -22.56 -30.17 13.68
N ASP A 265 -23.43 -30.29 14.69
CA ASP A 265 -24.19 -29.20 15.31
C ASP A 265 -23.28 -28.08 15.86
N PHE A 266 -23.03 -27.04 15.07
CA PHE A 266 -22.43 -25.79 15.58
C PHE A 266 -23.54 -24.84 16.08
N TYR A 267 -23.90 -24.99 17.36
CA TYR A 267 -24.61 -23.94 18.10
C TYR A 267 -23.62 -22.80 18.40
N TYR A 268 -23.70 -21.70 17.65
CA TYR A 268 -23.16 -20.43 18.10
C TYR A 268 -24.16 -19.79 19.07
N SER A 269 -23.97 -20.00 20.37
CA SER A 269 -24.57 -19.17 21.41
C SER A 269 -23.84 -17.83 21.44
N TYR A 270 -24.49 -16.78 20.93
CA TYR A 270 -24.04 -15.40 21.09
C TYR A 270 -24.17 -14.99 22.57
N PHE A 271 -23.04 -14.65 23.20
CA PHE A 271 -22.95 -13.81 24.39
C PHE A 271 -21.97 -12.67 24.11
#